data_AF-A0A1C6U2W1-F1
#
_entry.id   AF-A0A1C6U2W1-F1
#
_cell.length_a   1.000
_cell.length_b   1.000
_cell.length_c   1.000
_cell.angle_alpha   90.00
_cell.angle_beta   90.00
_cell.angle_gamma   90.00
#
_symmetry.space_group_name_H-M   'P 1'
#
loop_
_entity.id
_entity.type
_entity.pdbx_description
1 polymer ?
#
loop_
_entity_poly.entity_id
_entity_poly.type
_entity_poly.pdbx_seq_one_letter_code
_entity_poly.pdbx_strand_id
1 'polypeptide(L)'
;MPLVAAAVCPHPPLIVPELAGAAAPELDELRVACDAAVAGLLAAEPEVIVLVGGGPETARFNSADYGSLRQYGLDRYVRLWKVNCAGGERLPLSLTVGAWLVGRSRTELPRLARSVAADASPAQCAELGAALGAQSEPRTALLVTADGSACRGPKSPGYDDPRAGAYDDGVARALADADAEALLDLDPSLSAQLKAAGRAPWQVLAGAVRATGGDWRGELRHHSAPYGVAYFVSSWTPA
;
A
#
# COMPACT_ATOMS: atom_id res chain seq x y z
N MET A 1 -0.02 -2.98 23.12
CA MET A 1 -0.65 -2.15 22.07
C MET A 1 0.06 -2.46 20.77
N PRO A 2 -0.53 -3.33 19.93
CA PRO A 2 0.28 -3.94 18.88
C PRO A 2 0.25 -3.34 17.48
N LEU A 3 -0.82 -2.69 17.01
CA LEU A 3 -0.75 -1.88 15.79
C LEU A 3 -0.80 -0.41 16.21
N VAL A 4 0.25 0.36 15.93
CA VAL A 4 0.41 1.74 16.45
C VAL A 4 0.08 2.82 15.43
N ALA A 5 0.20 2.48 14.13
CA ALA A 5 -0.18 3.35 13.02
C ALA A 5 -0.32 2.51 11.74
N ALA A 6 -1.09 3.02 10.79
CA ALA A 6 -1.13 2.50 9.43
C ALA A 6 -1.08 3.64 8.41
N ALA A 7 -0.61 3.34 7.21
CA ALA A 7 -0.59 4.27 6.09
C ALA A 7 -0.89 3.55 4.79
N VAL A 8 -1.54 4.25 3.87
CA VAL A 8 -1.69 3.81 2.47
C VAL A 8 -0.79 4.68 1.61
N CYS A 9 -0.05 4.06 0.70
CA CYS A 9 0.68 4.73 -0.37
C CYS A 9 0.44 3.98 -1.69
N PRO A 10 0.47 4.66 -2.84
CA PRO A 10 0.35 4.00 -4.12
C PRO A 10 1.68 3.35 -4.52
N HIS A 11 1.64 2.51 -5.54
CA HIS A 11 2.79 1.78 -6.06
C HIS A 11 3.01 1.82 -7.58
N PRO A 12 2.68 2.92 -8.31
CA PRO A 12 3.03 3.01 -9.72
C PRO A 12 4.56 3.03 -9.85
N PRO A 13 5.18 2.30 -10.80
CA PRO A 13 6.62 2.33 -10.98
C PRO A 13 7.18 3.75 -11.19
N LEU A 14 6.39 4.61 -11.85
CA LEU A 14 6.73 6.01 -12.14
C LEU A 14 6.91 6.89 -10.90
N ILE A 15 6.46 6.45 -9.71
CA ILE A 15 6.76 7.20 -8.48
C ILE A 15 8.27 7.31 -8.22
N VAL A 16 9.05 6.35 -8.74
CA VAL A 16 10.51 6.37 -8.74
C VAL A 16 11.00 7.37 -9.79
N PRO A 17 11.63 8.51 -9.40
CA PRO A 17 11.98 9.59 -10.33
C PRO A 17 12.83 9.14 -11.52
N GLU A 18 13.73 8.18 -11.31
CA GLU A 18 14.61 7.64 -12.35
C GLU A 18 13.83 6.91 -13.45
N LEU A 19 12.65 6.36 -13.16
CA LEU A 19 11.75 5.75 -14.15
C LEU A 19 10.90 6.79 -14.88
N ALA A 20 10.52 7.89 -14.21
CA ALA A 20 9.72 8.95 -14.82
C ALA A 20 10.54 9.93 -15.68
N GLY A 21 11.86 10.00 -15.48
CA GLY A 21 12.75 10.85 -16.27
C GLY A 21 12.33 12.31 -16.23
N ALA A 22 12.13 12.93 -17.40
CA ALA A 22 11.71 14.33 -17.50
C ALA A 22 10.31 14.61 -16.91
N ALA A 23 9.44 13.60 -16.82
CA ALA A 23 8.11 13.71 -16.22
C ALA A 23 8.13 13.54 -14.70
N ALA A 24 9.30 13.28 -14.08
CA ALA A 24 9.40 13.07 -12.64
C ALA A 24 8.68 14.16 -11.83
N PRO A 25 8.84 15.48 -12.10
CA PRO A 25 8.18 16.53 -11.31
C PRO A 25 6.65 16.43 -11.23
N GLU A 26 5.99 15.77 -12.19
CA GLU A 26 4.52 15.57 -12.17
C GLU A 26 4.03 14.79 -10.93
N LEU A 27 4.91 14.01 -10.30
CA LEU A 27 4.61 13.21 -9.11
C LEU A 27 5.29 13.73 -7.83
N ASP A 28 5.80 14.98 -7.82
CA ASP A 28 6.47 15.55 -6.64
C ASP A 28 5.52 15.65 -5.45
N GLU A 29 4.31 16.19 -5.64
CA GLU A 29 3.30 16.29 -4.59
C GLU A 29 2.94 14.91 -4.02
N LEU A 30 2.80 13.91 -4.90
CA LEU A 30 2.51 12.54 -4.48
C LEU A 30 3.65 11.97 -3.63
N ARG A 31 4.90 12.15 -4.04
CA ARG A 31 6.07 11.70 -3.27
C ARG A 31 6.16 12.40 -1.92
N VAL A 32 5.90 13.71 -1.86
CA VAL A 32 5.86 14.48 -0.60
C VAL A 32 4.79 13.92 0.33
N ALA A 33 3.60 13.61 -0.20
CA ALA A 33 2.54 12.99 0.60
C ALA A 33 2.96 11.61 1.13
N CYS A 34 3.57 10.75 0.30
CA CYS A 34 4.07 9.44 0.73
C CYS A 34 5.16 9.58 1.81
N ASP A 35 6.09 10.52 1.65
CA ASP A 35 7.14 10.79 2.64
C ASP A 35 6.53 11.24 3.97
N ALA A 36 5.51 12.09 3.95
CA ALA A 36 4.77 12.51 5.13
C ALA A 36 4.02 11.34 5.81
N ALA A 37 3.41 10.44 5.03
CA ALA A 37 2.74 9.25 5.56
C ALA A 37 3.75 8.29 6.24
N VAL A 38 4.91 8.04 5.61
CA VAL A 38 5.99 7.24 6.22
C VAL A 38 6.55 7.92 7.47
N ALA A 39 6.73 9.24 7.46
CA ALA A 39 7.15 9.99 8.65
C ALA A 39 6.12 9.85 9.79
N GLY A 40 4.82 9.90 9.48
CA GLY A 40 3.75 9.66 10.44
C GLY A 40 3.80 8.26 11.06
N LEU A 41 4.09 7.22 10.26
CA LEU A 41 4.32 5.86 10.79
C LEU A 41 5.48 5.84 11.79
N LEU A 42 6.60 6.49 11.46
CA LEU A 42 7.78 6.52 12.32
C LEU A 42 7.56 7.32 13.61
N ALA A 43 6.77 8.40 13.54
CA ALA A 43 6.42 9.22 14.69
C ALA A 43 5.57 8.47 15.73
N ALA A 44 4.89 7.39 15.34
CA ALA A 44 4.20 6.49 16.26
C ALA A 44 5.14 5.53 17.02
N GLU A 45 6.47 5.68 16.86
CA GLU A 45 7.51 4.86 17.49
C GLU A 45 7.26 3.34 17.34
N PRO A 46 7.10 2.83 16.11
CA PRO A 46 7.02 1.40 15.87
C PRO A 46 8.41 0.77 16.02
N GLU A 47 8.44 -0.50 16.38
CA GLU A 47 9.65 -1.33 16.40
C GLU A 47 9.84 -2.08 15.07
N VAL A 48 8.75 -2.27 14.30
CA VAL A 48 8.76 -2.93 12.99
C VAL A 48 7.76 -2.26 12.05
N ILE A 49 8.11 -2.18 10.76
CA ILE A 49 7.18 -1.80 9.70
C ILE A 49 6.82 -3.05 8.90
N VAL A 50 5.53 -3.38 8.83
CA VAL A 50 5.02 -4.44 7.97
C VAL A 50 4.47 -3.82 6.69
N LEU A 51 5.00 -4.26 5.55
CA LEU A 51 4.51 -3.87 4.24
C LEU A 51 3.45 -4.88 3.78
N VAL A 52 2.32 -4.38 3.31
CA VAL A 52 1.26 -5.18 2.68
C VAL A 52 0.99 -4.66 1.28
N GLY A 53 0.90 -5.54 0.30
CA GLY A 53 0.62 -5.16 -1.08
C GLY A 53 0.02 -6.29 -1.89
N GLY A 54 -0.54 -5.95 -3.06
CA GLY A 54 -1.07 -6.95 -3.99
C GLY A 54 0.08 -7.74 -4.64
N GLY A 55 -0.10 -9.05 -4.83
CA GLY A 55 0.86 -9.90 -5.53
C GLY A 55 0.17 -11.00 -6.34
N PRO A 56 0.94 -11.80 -7.09
CA PRO A 56 0.39 -12.94 -7.82
C PRO A 56 -0.17 -14.03 -6.89
N GLU A 57 0.33 -14.09 -5.66
CA GLU A 57 -0.11 -15.02 -4.63
C GLU A 57 -0.06 -14.37 -3.24
N THR A 58 -0.79 -14.95 -2.30
CA THR A 58 -0.71 -14.58 -0.88
C THR A 58 0.52 -15.23 -0.26
N ALA A 59 1.53 -14.42 0.10
CA ALA A 59 2.82 -14.94 0.55
C ALA A 59 3.45 -14.10 1.68
N ARG A 60 4.39 -14.73 2.38
CA ARG A 60 5.26 -14.10 3.37
C ARG A 60 6.68 -14.01 2.81
N PHE A 61 7.33 -12.87 2.99
CA PHE A 61 8.69 -12.64 2.51
C PHE A 61 9.69 -12.60 3.66
N ASN A 62 10.91 -13.07 3.36
CA ASN A 62 12.05 -12.96 4.26
C ASN A 62 12.60 -11.53 4.21
N SER A 63 13.13 -11.02 5.31
CA SER A 63 13.72 -9.68 5.37
C SER A 63 14.89 -9.49 4.38
N ALA A 64 15.57 -10.58 3.99
CA ALA A 64 16.63 -10.57 2.98
C ALA A 64 16.13 -10.43 1.54
N ASP A 65 14.83 -10.70 1.29
CA ASP A 65 14.27 -10.66 -0.06
C ASP A 65 14.32 -9.25 -0.64
N TYR A 66 14.35 -9.19 -1.96
CA TYR A 66 14.38 -7.94 -2.71
C TYR A 66 13.49 -8.04 -3.95
N GLY A 67 13.18 -6.87 -4.51
CA GLY A 67 12.54 -6.73 -5.81
C GLY A 67 13.43 -5.99 -6.78
N SER A 68 12.97 -5.90 -8.03
CA SER A 68 13.71 -5.27 -9.12
C SER A 68 12.80 -4.38 -9.95
N LEU A 69 13.37 -3.26 -10.41
CA LEU A 69 12.73 -2.35 -11.34
C LEU A 69 13.16 -2.59 -12.80
N ARG A 70 13.94 -3.64 -13.08
CA ARG A 70 14.45 -3.95 -14.42
C ARG A 70 13.35 -4.12 -15.47
N GLN A 71 12.26 -4.78 -15.09
CA GLN A 71 11.10 -4.98 -15.97
C GLN A 71 10.43 -3.66 -16.40
N TYR A 72 10.71 -2.55 -15.71
CA TYR A 72 10.24 -1.20 -16.03
C TYR A 72 11.32 -0.33 -16.67
N GLY A 73 12.50 -0.87 -16.95
CA GLY A 73 13.59 -0.17 -17.65
C GLY A 73 14.66 0.44 -16.74
N LEU A 74 14.66 0.15 -15.43
CA LEU A 74 15.69 0.61 -14.49
C LEU A 74 16.43 -0.57 -13.86
N ASP A 75 17.73 -0.71 -14.12
CA ASP A 75 18.56 -1.75 -13.50
C ASP A 75 18.88 -1.44 -12.03
N ARG A 76 17.85 -1.59 -11.18
CA ARG A 76 17.91 -1.29 -9.75
C ARG A 76 17.20 -2.36 -8.95
N TYR A 77 17.92 -2.88 -7.96
CA TYR A 77 17.37 -3.72 -6.90
C TYR A 77 16.88 -2.86 -5.73
N VAL A 78 15.77 -3.27 -5.13
CA VAL A 78 15.26 -2.68 -3.88
C VAL A 78 15.15 -3.78 -2.84
N ARG A 79 16.01 -3.73 -1.83
CA ARG A 79 15.96 -4.68 -0.71
C ARG A 79 14.77 -4.36 0.19
N LEU A 80 14.08 -5.40 0.67
CA LEU A 80 13.09 -5.23 1.73
C LEU A 80 13.76 -4.67 2.98
N TRP A 81 14.84 -5.31 3.43
CA TRP A 81 15.56 -4.94 4.65
C TRP A 81 17.07 -5.22 4.56
N LYS A 82 17.85 -4.63 5.48
CA LYS A 82 19.28 -4.90 5.62
C LYS A 82 19.50 -6.15 6.49
N VAL A 83 19.80 -7.28 5.87
CA VAL A 83 20.36 -8.46 6.56
C VAL A 83 21.57 -8.99 5.80
N ASN A 84 22.50 -9.59 6.56
CA ASN A 84 23.73 -10.20 6.04
C ASN A 84 23.49 -11.55 5.33
N CYS A 85 22.24 -11.99 5.23
CA CYS A 85 21.84 -13.26 4.63
C CYS A 85 21.53 -13.10 3.14
N ALA A 86 21.73 -14.16 2.36
CA ALA A 86 21.30 -14.21 0.96
C ALA A 86 19.77 -14.33 0.88
N GLY A 87 19.11 -13.35 0.26
CA GLY A 87 17.69 -13.40 -0.10
C GLY A 87 17.48 -13.57 -1.60
N GLY A 88 16.22 -13.75 -2.02
CA GLY A 88 15.86 -13.91 -3.43
C GLY A 88 15.16 -12.68 -4.02
N GLU A 89 15.22 -12.55 -5.35
CA GLU A 89 14.40 -11.60 -6.13
C GLU A 89 12.95 -12.10 -6.16
N ARG A 90 12.17 -11.77 -5.11
CA ARG A 90 10.81 -12.31 -4.93
C ARG A 90 9.73 -11.26 -4.72
N LEU A 91 10.09 -10.02 -4.38
CA LEU A 91 9.07 -9.02 -4.06
C LEU A 91 8.27 -8.64 -5.32
N PRO A 92 6.92 -8.67 -5.27
CA PRO A 92 6.10 -8.06 -6.31
C PRO A 92 6.34 -6.54 -6.35
N LEU A 93 5.88 -5.88 -7.42
CA LEU A 93 6.04 -4.44 -7.60
C LEU A 93 5.53 -3.63 -6.40
N SER A 94 4.34 -3.96 -5.86
CA SER A 94 3.73 -3.30 -4.71
C SER A 94 4.69 -3.20 -3.52
N LEU A 95 5.26 -4.34 -3.12
CA LEU A 95 6.21 -4.44 -2.02
C LEU A 95 7.58 -3.86 -2.37
N THR A 96 7.99 -3.91 -3.64
CA THR A 96 9.23 -3.29 -4.14
C THR A 96 9.16 -1.77 -3.98
N VAL A 97 8.06 -1.16 -4.41
CA VAL A 97 7.84 0.29 -4.29
C VAL A 97 7.62 0.69 -2.83
N GLY A 98 6.89 -0.10 -2.05
CA GLY A 98 6.77 0.13 -0.60
C GLY A 98 8.13 0.13 0.10
N ALA A 99 9.01 -0.82 -0.22
CA ALA A 99 10.36 -0.87 0.33
C ALA A 99 11.21 0.33 -0.12
N TRP A 100 11.03 0.80 -1.35
CA TRP A 100 11.65 2.02 -1.86
C TRP A 100 11.17 3.26 -1.09
N LEU A 101 9.86 3.39 -0.85
CA LEU A 101 9.27 4.48 -0.08
C LEU A 101 9.82 4.54 1.34
N VAL A 102 9.81 3.42 2.08
CA VAL A 102 10.41 3.36 3.42
C VAL A 102 11.93 3.61 3.36
N GLY A 103 12.60 3.20 2.29
CA GLY A 103 14.03 3.48 2.08
C GLY A 103 14.37 4.97 2.02
N ARG A 104 13.44 5.82 1.57
CA ARG A 104 13.65 7.28 1.47
C ARG A 104 13.78 7.96 2.82
N SER A 105 13.11 7.45 3.86
CA SER A 105 13.22 7.98 5.22
C SER A 105 14.54 7.61 5.92
N ARG A 106 15.33 6.71 5.33
CA ARG A 106 16.60 6.19 5.89
C ARG A 106 16.46 5.54 7.27
N THR A 107 15.24 5.13 7.64
CA THR A 107 14.99 4.42 8.89
C THR A 107 15.72 3.06 8.93
N GLU A 108 16.26 2.75 10.11
CA GLU A 108 16.83 1.45 10.47
C GLU A 108 15.82 0.58 11.28
N LEU A 109 14.53 0.92 11.16
CA LEU A 109 13.30 0.15 11.44
C LEU A 109 13.10 -1.21 10.76
N PRO A 110 13.28 -2.41 11.37
CA PRO A 110 13.03 -3.70 10.72
C PRO A 110 11.79 -3.74 9.83
N ARG A 111 11.92 -4.34 8.64
CA ARG A 111 10.84 -4.43 7.65
C ARG A 111 10.49 -5.89 7.37
N LEU A 112 9.19 -6.17 7.45
CA LEU A 112 8.60 -7.44 7.03
C LEU A 112 7.63 -7.15 5.88
N ALA A 113 7.35 -8.16 5.04
CA ALA A 113 6.38 -7.99 3.96
C ALA A 113 5.43 -9.17 3.81
N ARG A 114 4.22 -8.85 3.37
CA ARG A 114 3.15 -9.78 3.02
C ARG A 114 2.54 -9.36 1.70
N SER A 115 2.41 -10.30 0.76
CA SER A 115 1.54 -10.09 -0.39
C SER A 115 0.18 -10.73 -0.13
N VAL A 116 -0.86 -10.18 -0.74
CA VAL A 116 -2.17 -10.80 -0.85
C VAL A 116 -2.49 -10.97 -2.34
N ALA A 117 -3.01 -12.15 -2.71
CA ALA A 117 -3.41 -12.42 -4.08
C ALA A 117 -4.53 -11.45 -4.51
N ALA A 118 -4.47 -10.97 -5.75
CA ALA A 118 -5.46 -10.00 -6.26
C ALA A 118 -6.89 -10.55 -6.30
N ASP A 119 -7.04 -11.88 -6.40
CA ASP A 119 -8.30 -12.62 -6.43
C ASP A 119 -8.69 -13.21 -5.05
N ALA A 120 -7.92 -12.95 -4.00
CA ALA A 120 -8.27 -13.37 -2.65
C ALA A 120 -9.68 -12.88 -2.26
N SER A 121 -10.43 -13.71 -1.56
CA SER A 121 -11.78 -13.35 -1.11
C SER A 121 -11.71 -12.28 -0.02
N PRO A 122 -12.76 -11.44 0.15
CA PRO A 122 -12.81 -10.47 1.25
C PRO A 122 -12.57 -11.10 2.63
N ALA A 123 -13.08 -12.32 2.86
CA ALA A 123 -12.85 -13.06 4.09
C ALA A 123 -11.36 -13.42 4.29
N GLN A 124 -10.68 -13.91 3.24
CA GLN A 124 -9.24 -14.22 3.32
C GLN A 124 -8.40 -12.96 3.57
N CYS A 125 -8.74 -11.83 2.93
CA CYS A 125 -8.08 -10.55 3.18
C CYS A 125 -8.27 -10.11 4.64
N ALA A 126 -9.51 -10.17 5.13
CA ALA A 126 -9.86 -9.79 6.49
C ALA A 126 -9.18 -10.68 7.54
N GLU A 127 -9.10 -11.99 7.31
CA GLU A 127 -8.39 -12.95 8.16
C GLU A 127 -6.88 -12.67 8.21
N LEU A 128 -6.26 -12.39 7.06
CA LEU A 128 -4.86 -11.99 7.01
C LEU A 128 -4.61 -10.70 7.79
N GLY A 129 -5.50 -9.71 7.62
CA GLY A 129 -5.48 -8.47 8.38
C GLY A 129 -5.59 -8.72 9.89
N ALA A 130 -6.60 -9.49 10.30
CA ALA A 130 -6.84 -9.80 11.69
C ALA A 130 -5.64 -10.49 12.35
N ALA A 131 -4.98 -11.42 11.63
CA ALA A 131 -3.76 -12.05 12.11
C ALA A 131 -2.61 -11.06 12.31
N LEU A 132 -2.52 -9.99 11.51
CA LEU A 132 -1.53 -8.93 11.69
C LEU A 132 -1.87 -8.05 12.90
N GLY A 133 -3.14 -7.65 13.04
CA GLY A 133 -3.61 -6.76 14.11
C GLY A 133 -3.75 -7.40 15.49
N ALA A 134 -3.84 -8.74 15.57
CA ALA A 134 -3.98 -9.50 16.81
C ALA A 134 -2.64 -9.89 17.47
N GLN A 135 -1.50 -9.72 16.79
CA GLN A 135 -0.18 -9.82 17.44
C GLN A 135 -0.16 -8.88 18.64
N SER A 136 0.55 -9.13 19.74
CA SER A 136 0.61 -8.20 20.89
C SER A 136 1.92 -7.42 20.97
N GLU A 137 2.97 -7.97 20.37
CA GLU A 137 4.32 -7.42 20.24
C GLU A 137 4.95 -7.96 18.94
N PRO A 138 5.94 -7.26 18.35
CA PRO A 138 6.40 -5.92 18.73
C PRO A 138 5.44 -4.81 18.27
N ARG A 139 5.66 -3.57 18.70
CA ARG A 139 4.91 -2.38 18.21
C ARG A 139 5.03 -2.26 16.71
N THR A 140 3.92 -2.46 15.99
CA THR A 140 3.93 -2.58 14.53
C THR A 140 3.30 -1.36 13.88
N ALA A 141 3.95 -0.82 12.85
CA ALA A 141 3.34 0.09 11.88
C ALA A 141 3.05 -0.66 10.57
N LEU A 142 1.91 -0.39 9.94
CA LEU A 142 1.51 -1.02 8.68
C LEU A 142 1.61 -0.04 7.51
N LEU A 143 2.42 -0.37 6.49
CA LEU A 143 2.41 0.34 5.22
C LEU A 143 1.71 -0.51 4.16
N VAL A 144 0.52 -0.07 3.76
CA VAL A 144 -0.27 -0.70 2.70
C VAL A 144 0.03 -0.03 1.37
N THR A 145 0.43 -0.82 0.39
CA THR A 145 0.75 -0.39 -0.98
C THR A 145 -0.40 -0.76 -1.91
N ALA A 146 -1.11 0.25 -2.40
CA ALA A 146 -2.41 0.05 -3.03
C ALA A 146 -2.78 1.21 -3.95
N ASP A 147 -3.23 0.88 -5.16
CA ASP A 147 -3.72 1.84 -6.16
C ASP A 147 -5.24 1.70 -6.35
N GLY A 148 -5.90 2.79 -6.71
CA GLY A 148 -7.30 2.82 -7.11
C GLY A 148 -7.56 2.25 -8.49
N SER A 149 -8.72 2.60 -9.03
CA SER A 149 -9.11 2.18 -10.37
C SER A 149 -8.07 2.66 -11.39
N ALA A 150 -7.84 1.84 -12.43
CA ALA A 150 -6.99 2.19 -13.56
C ALA A 150 -7.83 2.54 -14.80
N CYS A 151 -9.06 3.04 -14.59
CA CYS A 151 -10.07 3.27 -15.61
C CYS A 151 -10.56 4.73 -15.67
N ARG A 152 -9.72 5.71 -15.27
CA ARG A 152 -10.08 7.13 -15.19
C ARG A 152 -9.80 7.89 -16.50
N GLY A 153 -10.62 7.64 -17.52
CA GLY A 153 -10.55 8.32 -18.83
C GLY A 153 -9.97 7.46 -19.96
N PRO A 154 -10.07 7.91 -21.23
CA PRO A 154 -9.75 7.09 -22.40
C PRO A 154 -8.28 6.67 -22.55
N LYS A 155 -7.36 7.38 -21.88
CA LYS A 155 -5.90 7.10 -21.90
C LYS A 155 -5.45 6.19 -20.76
N SER A 156 -6.38 5.74 -19.92
CA SER A 156 -6.07 4.90 -18.75
C SER A 156 -5.68 3.48 -19.19
N PRO A 157 -4.86 2.76 -18.41
CA PRO A 157 -4.52 1.36 -18.69
C PRO A 157 -5.73 0.41 -18.79
N GLY A 158 -6.82 0.75 -18.13
CA GLY A 158 -8.09 0.04 -18.14
C GLY A 158 -9.11 0.53 -19.15
N TYR A 159 -8.80 1.57 -19.93
CA TYR A 159 -9.76 2.37 -20.69
C TYR A 159 -10.79 3.07 -19.79
N ASP A 160 -11.62 3.95 -20.35
CA ASP A 160 -12.61 4.68 -19.58
C ASP A 160 -13.74 3.78 -19.09
N ASP A 161 -14.03 3.81 -17.78
CA ASP A 161 -15.23 3.21 -17.19
C ASP A 161 -15.93 4.28 -16.33
N PRO A 162 -17.20 4.62 -16.62
CA PRO A 162 -17.91 5.68 -15.90
C PRO A 162 -18.10 5.38 -14.40
N ARG A 163 -17.97 4.13 -13.98
CA ARG A 163 -18.07 3.72 -12.56
C ARG A 163 -16.79 4.04 -11.77
N ALA A 164 -15.66 4.22 -12.45
CA ALA A 164 -14.35 4.43 -11.83
C ALA A 164 -14.32 5.60 -10.85
N GLY A 165 -14.96 6.71 -11.21
CA GLY A 165 -14.98 7.91 -10.36
C GLY A 165 -15.67 7.70 -9.04
N ALA A 166 -16.92 7.22 -9.07
CA ALA A 166 -17.68 6.97 -7.85
C ALA A 166 -17.03 5.90 -6.96
N TYR A 167 -16.40 4.88 -7.58
CA TYR A 167 -15.63 3.87 -6.86
C TYR A 167 -14.44 4.50 -6.11
N ASP A 168 -13.61 5.29 -6.81
CA ASP A 168 -12.43 5.91 -6.21
C ASP A 168 -12.80 6.96 -5.14
N ASP A 169 -13.88 7.71 -5.34
CA ASP A 169 -14.40 8.66 -4.34
C ASP A 169 -14.88 7.95 -3.07
N GLY A 170 -15.50 6.77 -3.22
CA GLY A 170 -15.88 5.92 -2.09
C GLY A 170 -14.68 5.44 -1.29
N VAL A 171 -13.63 4.96 -1.99
CA VAL A 171 -12.36 4.57 -1.35
C VAL A 171 -11.69 5.77 -0.68
N ALA A 172 -11.65 6.93 -1.33
CA ALA A 172 -11.08 8.16 -0.78
C ALA A 172 -11.73 8.52 0.55
N ARG A 173 -13.07 8.46 0.60
CA ARG A 173 -13.84 8.72 1.83
C ARG A 173 -13.55 7.69 2.92
N ALA A 174 -13.56 6.41 2.58
CA ALA A 174 -13.26 5.36 3.55
C ALA A 174 -11.84 5.50 4.15
N LEU A 175 -10.86 5.88 3.31
CA LEU A 175 -9.50 6.16 3.76
C LEU A 175 -9.40 7.46 4.60
N ALA A 176 -10.19 8.48 4.31
CA ALA A 176 -10.23 9.72 5.08
C ALA A 176 -10.88 9.51 6.46
N ASP A 177 -11.94 8.71 6.54
CA ASP A 177 -12.75 8.53 7.75
C ASP A 177 -12.28 7.32 8.61
N ALA A 178 -11.23 6.61 8.18
CA ALA A 178 -10.81 5.32 8.73
C ALA A 178 -11.94 4.26 8.78
N ASP A 179 -12.80 4.26 7.77
CA ASP A 179 -13.95 3.36 7.67
C ASP A 179 -13.53 1.96 7.20
N ALA A 180 -13.20 1.11 8.16
CA ALA A 180 -12.80 -0.26 7.91
C ALA A 180 -13.92 -1.10 7.27
N GLU A 181 -15.19 -0.86 7.63
CA GLU A 181 -16.31 -1.64 7.09
C GLU A 181 -16.54 -1.31 5.61
N ALA A 182 -16.47 -0.03 5.22
CA ALA A 182 -16.54 0.36 3.82
C ALA A 182 -15.42 -0.25 2.96
N LEU A 183 -14.21 -0.37 3.51
CA LEU A 183 -13.10 -1.06 2.81
C LEU A 183 -13.32 -2.58 2.73
N LEU A 184 -13.90 -3.20 3.76
CA LEU A 184 -14.26 -4.62 3.77
C LEU A 184 -15.34 -4.95 2.73
N ASP A 185 -16.28 -4.02 2.50
CA ASP A 185 -17.40 -4.17 1.58
C ASP A 185 -17.05 -3.94 0.09
N LEU A 186 -15.79 -3.60 -0.24
CA LEU A 186 -15.36 -3.45 -1.63
C LEU A 186 -15.60 -4.74 -2.45
N ASP A 187 -16.48 -4.64 -3.45
CA ASP A 187 -16.88 -5.77 -4.29
C ASP A 187 -15.71 -6.29 -5.15
N PRO A 188 -15.34 -7.58 -5.04
CA PRO A 188 -14.24 -8.15 -5.82
C PRO A 188 -14.42 -8.05 -7.34
N SER A 189 -15.65 -8.21 -7.83
CA SER A 189 -15.94 -8.25 -9.28
C SER A 189 -15.78 -6.87 -9.90
N LEU A 190 -16.41 -5.85 -9.31
CA LEU A 190 -16.29 -4.46 -9.73
C LEU A 190 -14.85 -3.97 -9.63
N SER A 191 -14.16 -4.30 -8.54
CA SER A 191 -12.76 -3.93 -8.35
C SER A 191 -11.86 -4.52 -9.44
N ALA A 192 -12.09 -5.78 -9.81
CA ALA A 192 -11.37 -6.43 -10.91
C ALA A 192 -11.70 -5.78 -12.27
N GLN A 193 -12.97 -5.46 -12.53
CA GLN A 193 -13.40 -4.76 -13.76
C GLN A 193 -12.74 -3.37 -13.88
N LEU A 194 -12.62 -2.65 -12.77
CA LEU A 194 -11.99 -1.34 -12.69
C LEU A 194 -10.46 -1.41 -12.55
N LYS A 195 -9.88 -2.61 -12.55
CA LYS A 195 -8.44 -2.87 -12.35
C LYS A 195 -7.88 -2.21 -11.08
N ALA A 196 -8.68 -2.15 -10.01
CA ALA A 196 -8.28 -1.55 -8.74
C ALA A 196 -7.34 -2.48 -7.97
N ALA A 197 -6.04 -2.25 -8.08
CA ALA A 197 -5.00 -3.08 -7.46
C ALA A 197 -5.01 -3.03 -5.91
N GLY A 198 -5.63 -2.00 -5.33
CA GLY A 198 -5.68 -1.76 -3.90
C GLY A 198 -6.73 -2.56 -3.13
N ARG A 199 -7.72 -3.16 -3.80
CA ARG A 199 -8.87 -3.80 -3.13
C ARG A 199 -8.44 -4.79 -2.04
N ALA A 200 -7.65 -5.80 -2.41
CA ALA A 200 -7.26 -6.85 -1.45
C ALA A 200 -6.37 -6.28 -0.31
N PRO A 201 -5.32 -5.47 -0.57
CA PRO A 201 -4.54 -4.84 0.49
C PRO A 201 -5.34 -3.92 1.43
N TRP A 202 -6.34 -3.18 0.94
CA TRP A 202 -7.21 -2.36 1.79
C TRP A 202 -8.10 -3.20 2.71
N GLN A 203 -8.58 -4.35 2.23
CA GLN A 203 -9.32 -5.30 3.08
C GLN A 203 -8.42 -5.92 4.16
N VAL A 204 -7.12 -6.10 3.89
CA VAL A 204 -6.13 -6.50 4.91
C VAL A 204 -5.92 -5.38 5.94
N LEU A 205 -5.80 -4.12 5.51
CA LEU A 205 -5.73 -2.96 6.42
C LEU A 205 -6.94 -2.93 7.37
N ALA A 206 -8.14 -3.00 6.79
CA ALA A 206 -9.38 -2.96 7.55
C ALA A 206 -9.51 -4.14 8.53
N GLY A 207 -9.15 -5.35 8.10
CA GLY A 207 -9.10 -6.52 8.99
C GLY A 207 -8.13 -6.35 10.17
N ALA A 208 -6.97 -5.73 9.93
CA ALA A 208 -5.97 -5.48 10.98
C ALA A 208 -6.48 -4.47 12.00
N VAL A 209 -7.00 -3.33 11.54
CA VAL A 209 -7.54 -2.26 12.37
C VAL A 209 -8.71 -2.76 13.22
N ARG A 210 -9.65 -3.49 12.61
CA ARG A 210 -10.79 -4.08 13.31
C ARG A 210 -10.37 -5.08 14.39
N ALA A 211 -9.35 -5.91 14.13
CA ALA A 211 -8.87 -6.88 15.11
C ALA A 211 -8.06 -6.24 16.25
N THR A 212 -7.33 -5.16 15.98
CA THR A 212 -6.70 -4.35 17.04
C THR A 212 -7.75 -3.67 17.92
N GLY A 213 -8.88 -3.26 17.33
CA GLY A 213 -9.95 -2.56 18.02
C GLY A 213 -9.59 -1.12 18.37
N GLY A 214 -10.47 -0.47 19.12
CA GLY A 214 -10.37 0.96 19.43
C GLY A 214 -10.82 1.85 18.26
N ASP A 215 -10.94 3.14 18.54
CA ASP A 215 -11.27 4.14 17.53
C ASP A 215 -10.01 4.55 16.77
N TRP A 216 -10.14 4.79 15.47
CA TRP A 216 -9.06 5.22 14.60
C TRP A 216 -9.45 6.52 13.90
N ARG A 217 -8.47 7.38 13.69
CA ARG A 217 -8.62 8.61 12.89
C ARG A 217 -7.89 8.43 11.58
N GLY A 218 -8.59 8.70 10.48
CA GLY A 218 -8.02 8.74 9.14
C GLY A 218 -7.66 10.18 8.74
N GLU A 219 -6.67 10.30 7.87
CA GLU A 219 -6.35 11.52 7.16
C GLU A 219 -5.98 11.16 5.72
N LEU A 220 -6.73 11.66 4.75
CA LEU A 220 -6.39 11.55 3.33
C LEU A 220 -5.48 12.72 2.94
N ARG A 221 -4.21 12.43 2.67
CA ARG A 221 -3.16 13.40 2.31
C ARG A 221 -3.12 13.71 0.83
N HIS A 222 -3.49 12.75 -0.01
CA HIS A 222 -3.42 12.88 -1.46
C HIS A 222 -4.48 12.00 -2.14
N HIS A 223 -5.14 12.54 -3.16
CA HIS A 223 -5.98 11.80 -4.10
C HIS A 223 -5.91 12.46 -5.48
N SER A 224 -5.44 11.70 -6.48
CA SER A 224 -5.34 12.18 -7.87
C SER A 224 -5.33 11.00 -8.84
N ALA A 225 -5.57 11.23 -10.14
CA ALA A 225 -5.44 10.21 -11.17
C ALA A 225 -4.70 10.71 -12.44
N PRO A 226 -3.43 11.15 -12.33
CA PRO A 226 -2.73 11.86 -13.41
C PRO A 226 -2.52 11.01 -14.67
N TYR A 227 -2.42 9.69 -14.51
CA TYR A 227 -2.21 8.74 -15.61
C TYR A 227 -3.41 7.82 -15.84
N GLY A 228 -4.60 8.25 -15.43
CA GLY A 228 -5.80 7.42 -15.50
C GLY A 228 -5.88 6.32 -14.43
N VAL A 229 -4.96 6.35 -13.45
CA VAL A 229 -4.92 5.46 -12.28
C VAL A 229 -5.05 6.30 -11.03
N ALA A 230 -6.02 6.01 -10.17
CA ALA A 230 -6.18 6.71 -8.91
C ALA A 230 -5.09 6.35 -7.90
N TYR A 231 -4.49 7.37 -7.30
CA TYR A 231 -3.44 7.26 -6.30
C TYR A 231 -3.91 7.90 -5.00
N PHE A 232 -3.82 7.15 -3.91
CA PHE A 232 -4.21 7.59 -2.58
C PHE A 232 -3.02 7.59 -1.65
N VAL A 233 -2.90 8.62 -0.82
CA VAL A 233 -2.03 8.60 0.35
C VAL A 233 -2.86 8.91 1.58
N SER A 234 -2.84 8.03 2.56
CA SER A 234 -3.54 8.25 3.83
C SER A 234 -2.73 7.81 5.03
N SER A 235 -3.10 8.31 6.20
CA SER A 235 -2.53 7.93 7.50
C SER A 235 -3.65 7.64 8.48
N TRP A 236 -3.55 6.52 9.19
CA TRP A 236 -4.48 6.08 10.21
C TRP A 236 -3.73 5.94 11.53
N THR A 237 -4.25 6.56 12.59
CA THR A 237 -3.70 6.46 13.95
C THR A 237 -4.82 6.17 14.94
N PRO A 238 -4.54 5.49 16.07
CA PRO A 238 -5.48 5.39 17.18
C PRO A 238 -5.96 6.78 17.63
N ALA A 239 -7.25 6.90 17.99
CA ALA A 239 -7.93 8.16 18.30
C ALA A 239 -7.66 8.67 19.72
#